data_AF-A0A815DJ22-F1
#
_entry.id   AF-A0A815DJ22-F1
#
_cell.length_a   1.000
_cell.length_b   1.000
_cell.length_c   1.000
_cell.angle_alpha   90.00
_cell.angle_beta   90.00
_cell.angle_gamma   90.00
#
_symmetry.space_group_name_H-M   'P 1'
#
loop_
_entity.id
_entity.type
_entity.pdbx_description
1 polymer ?
#
loop_
_entity_poly.entity_id
_entity_poly.type
_entity_poly.pdbx_seq_one_letter_code
_entity_poly.pdbx_strand_id
1 'polypeptide(L)'
;MIVVIFFQYLWAVLKHKYFIIVAGLGINRLLRSTSYQVSYKRLLLHDLSKLGRAEFWPYAEYFCGKKCVNQKRDDAFHVAWLHHVAHNDHHWEHFISNYAQIAKQIRNHPELAQNFIREMPDDALLEMIVDNVAASRS
;
A
#
# COMPACT_ATOMS: atom_id res chain seq x y z
N MET A 1 -15.26 -22.32 -3.13
CA MET A 1 -15.22 -20.99 -2.47
C MET A 1 -13.80 -20.45 -2.38
N ILE A 2 -12.86 -21.17 -1.76
CA ILE A 2 -11.44 -20.77 -1.66
C ILE A 2 -10.77 -20.47 -3.02
N VAL A 3 -10.92 -21.36 -4.01
CA VAL A 3 -10.32 -21.20 -5.34
C VAL A 3 -10.79 -19.91 -6.02
N VAL A 4 -12.09 -19.58 -5.89
CA VAL A 4 -12.65 -18.36 -6.47
C VAL A 4 -12.08 -17.11 -5.80
N ILE A 5 -12.01 -17.10 -4.46
CA ILE A 5 -11.42 -15.99 -3.69
C ILE A 5 -9.96 -15.77 -4.08
N PHE A 6 -9.18 -16.86 -4.20
CA PHE A 6 -7.78 -16.80 -4.61
C PHE A 6 -7.63 -16.09 -5.96
N PHE A 7 -8.35 -16.53 -7.00
CA PHE A 7 -8.22 -15.95 -8.33
C PHE A 7 -8.80 -14.53 -8.42
N GLN A 8 -9.87 -14.22 -7.68
CA GLN A 8 -10.41 -12.86 -7.62
C GLN A 8 -9.40 -11.87 -7.04
N TYR A 9 -8.79 -12.23 -5.91
CA TYR A 9 -7.80 -11.36 -5.27
C TYR A 9 -6.51 -11.28 -6.08
N LEU A 10 -6.01 -12.41 -6.60
CA LEU A 10 -4.85 -12.42 -7.48
C LEU A 10 -5.07 -11.52 -8.70
N TRP A 11 -6.25 -11.61 -9.33
CA TRP A 11 -6.60 -10.73 -10.45
C TRP A 11 -6.63 -9.26 -10.05
N ALA A 12 -7.19 -8.92 -8.89
CA ALA A 12 -7.19 -7.55 -8.38
C ALA A 12 -5.76 -7.00 -8.20
N VAL A 13 -4.86 -7.78 -7.60
CA VAL A 13 -3.44 -7.39 -7.42
C VAL A 13 -2.74 -7.21 -8.77
N LEU A 14 -2.95 -8.14 -9.72
CA LEU A 14 -2.34 -8.04 -11.05
C LEU A 14 -2.90 -6.86 -11.87
N LYS A 15 -4.20 -6.59 -11.76
CA LYS A 15 -4.85 -5.44 -12.39
C LYS A 15 -4.29 -4.13 -11.84
N HIS A 16 -4.16 -4.00 -10.52
CA HIS A 16 -3.52 -2.83 -9.90
C HIS A 16 -2.07 -2.66 -10.37
N LYS A 17 -1.28 -3.74 -10.36
CA LYS A 17 0.09 -3.73 -10.87
C LYS A 17 0.17 -3.23 -12.32
N TYR A 18 -0.75 -3.65 -13.19
CA TYR A 18 -0.80 -3.13 -14.56
C TYR A 18 -1.01 -1.60 -14.58
N PHE A 19 -1.95 -1.08 -13.79
CA PHE A 19 -2.19 0.37 -13.72
C PHE A 19 -1.03 1.14 -13.09
N ILE A 20 -0.30 0.55 -12.14
CA ILE A 20 0.95 1.12 -11.59
C ILE A 20 1.97 1.35 -12.69
N ILE A 21 2.21 0.35 -13.55
CA ILE A 21 3.15 0.49 -14.66
C ILE A 21 2.67 1.59 -15.62
N VAL A 22 1.39 1.57 -16.02
CA VAL A 22 0.84 2.57 -16.95
C VAL A 22 0.90 3.99 -16.37
N ALA A 23 0.51 4.17 -15.11
CA ALA A 23 0.52 5.45 -14.43
C ALA A 23 1.95 5.97 -14.23
N GLY A 24 2.88 5.10 -13.81
CA GLY A 24 4.30 5.44 -13.66
C GLY A 24 4.95 5.88 -14.96
N LEU A 25 4.68 5.17 -16.07
CA LEU A 25 5.14 5.58 -17.40
C LEU A 25 4.53 6.91 -17.84
N GLY A 26 3.24 7.11 -17.58
CA GLY A 26 2.55 8.37 -17.86
C GLY A 26 3.14 9.55 -17.09
N ILE A 27 3.37 9.38 -15.79
CA ILE A 27 3.97 10.41 -14.92
C ILE A 27 5.41 10.72 -15.36
N ASN A 28 6.23 9.71 -15.65
CA ASN A 28 7.58 9.93 -16.19
C ASN A 28 7.57 10.72 -17.50
N ARG A 29 6.58 10.48 -18.37
CA ARG A 29 6.41 11.25 -19.60
C ARG A 29 6.02 12.70 -19.33
N LEU A 30 5.17 12.96 -18.34
CA LEU A 30 4.75 14.30 -17.94
C LEU A 30 5.90 15.08 -17.29
N LEU A 31 6.70 14.42 -16.46
CA LEU A 31 7.80 15.02 -15.69
C LEU A 31 9.13 15.07 -16.45
N ARG A 32 9.17 14.65 -17.71
CA ARG A 32 10.41 14.52 -18.54
C ARG A 32 11.28 15.79 -18.63
N SER A 33 10.73 16.96 -18.35
CA SER A 33 11.44 18.25 -18.37
C SER A 33 11.88 18.72 -16.98
N THR A 34 11.67 17.91 -15.95
CA THR A 34 12.06 18.17 -14.56
C THR A 34 13.19 17.23 -14.14
N SER A 35 13.75 17.43 -12.95
CA SER A 35 14.71 16.50 -12.34
C SER A 35 14.04 15.28 -11.70
N TYR A 36 12.71 15.23 -11.64
CA TYR A 36 11.96 14.15 -11.00
C TYR A 36 11.68 13.02 -11.97
N GLN A 37 11.88 11.79 -11.50
CA GLN A 37 11.56 10.57 -12.24
C GLN A 37 11.17 9.45 -11.28
N VAL A 38 10.08 8.77 -11.59
CA VAL A 38 9.69 7.54 -10.92
C VAL A 38 10.61 6.41 -11.36
N SER A 39 11.24 5.75 -10.39
CA SER A 39 12.13 4.61 -10.62
C SER A 39 11.37 3.41 -11.22
N TYR A 40 11.84 2.89 -12.36
CA TYR A 40 11.27 1.68 -12.97
C TYR A 40 11.36 0.47 -12.04
N LYS A 41 12.42 0.38 -11.23
CA LYS A 41 12.56 -0.68 -10.23
C LYS A 41 11.44 -0.60 -9.21
N ARG A 42 11.10 0.60 -8.72
CA ARG A 42 10.00 0.80 -7.77
C ARG A 42 8.66 0.40 -8.38
N LEU A 43 8.38 0.80 -9.63
CA LEU A 43 7.16 0.36 -10.34
C LEU A 43 7.03 -1.18 -10.45
N LEU A 44 8.13 -1.86 -10.78
CA LEU A 44 8.16 -3.32 -10.89
C LEU A 44 8.02 -4.02 -9.53
N LEU A 45 8.62 -3.46 -8.47
CA LEU A 45 8.61 -4.04 -7.13
C LEU A 45 7.41 -3.61 -6.27
N HIS A 46 6.66 -2.59 -6.70
CA HIS A 46 5.51 -2.04 -5.99
C HIS A 46 4.57 -3.14 -5.48
N ASP A 47 4.31 -3.19 -4.18
CA ASP A 47 3.35 -4.10 -3.56
C ASP A 47 3.59 -5.61 -3.81
N LEU A 48 4.80 -6.04 -4.16
CA LEU A 48 5.06 -7.48 -4.31
C LEU A 48 4.85 -8.26 -3.01
N SER A 49 4.91 -7.59 -1.85
CA SER A 49 4.60 -8.19 -0.55
C SER A 49 3.17 -8.72 -0.46
N LYS A 50 2.21 -8.16 -1.21
CA LYS A 50 0.80 -8.63 -1.26
C LYS A 50 0.65 -10.06 -1.75
N LEU A 51 1.64 -10.58 -2.49
CA LEU A 51 1.67 -11.97 -2.96
C LEU A 51 2.26 -12.94 -1.91
N GLY A 52 2.83 -12.41 -0.82
CA GLY A 52 3.38 -13.18 0.27
C GLY A 52 2.31 -13.75 1.21
N ARG A 53 2.67 -14.81 1.94
CA ARG A 53 1.74 -15.51 2.86
C ARG A 53 1.18 -14.63 3.97
N ALA A 54 1.94 -13.63 4.44
CA ALA A 54 1.53 -12.73 5.50
C ALA A 54 0.41 -11.77 5.08
N GLU A 55 0.28 -11.49 3.78
CA GLU A 55 -0.66 -10.50 3.25
C GLU A 55 -1.76 -11.13 2.40
N PHE A 56 -1.42 -12.10 1.53
CA PHE A 56 -2.31 -12.56 0.47
C PHE A 56 -3.66 -13.05 0.98
N TRP A 57 -3.66 -14.00 1.93
CA TRP A 57 -4.90 -14.61 2.42
C TRP A 57 -5.74 -13.67 3.27
N PRO A 58 -5.19 -12.95 4.27
CA PRO A 58 -5.96 -11.97 5.03
C PRO A 58 -6.64 -10.93 4.13
N TYR A 59 -5.93 -10.40 3.11
CA TYR A 59 -6.54 -9.48 2.14
C TYR A 59 -7.58 -10.16 1.25
N ALA A 60 -7.29 -11.34 0.69
CA ALA A 60 -8.22 -12.06 -0.17
C ALA A 60 -9.53 -12.39 0.56
N GLU A 61 -9.44 -12.85 1.81
CA GLU A 61 -10.60 -13.04 2.66
C GLU A 61 -11.31 -11.73 2.93
N TYR A 62 -10.60 -10.63 3.23
CA TYR A 62 -11.18 -9.34 3.56
C TYR A 62 -11.94 -8.67 2.39
N PHE A 63 -11.39 -8.72 1.17
CA PHE A 63 -11.98 -8.05 0.01
C PHE A 63 -12.86 -8.94 -0.86
N CYS A 64 -12.54 -10.22 -1.01
CA CYS A 64 -13.24 -11.14 -1.92
C CYS A 64 -14.05 -12.22 -1.18
N GLY A 65 -13.83 -12.40 0.13
CA GLY A 65 -14.62 -13.33 0.95
C GLY A 65 -16.07 -12.88 1.16
N LYS A 66 -16.91 -13.81 1.65
CA LYS A 66 -18.28 -13.47 2.05
C LYS A 66 -18.25 -12.41 3.16
N LYS A 67 -19.07 -11.37 3.03
CA LYS A 67 -19.25 -10.33 4.05
C LYS A 67 -19.87 -10.94 5.30
N CYS A 68 -19.02 -11.34 6.22
CA CYS A 68 -19.37 -11.67 7.59
C CYS A 68 -18.56 -10.72 8.47
N VAL A 69 -19.22 -9.91 9.30
CA VAL A 69 -18.52 -9.08 10.30
C VAL A 69 -17.98 -10.04 11.35
N ASN A 70 -16.68 -10.34 11.28
CA ASN A 70 -15.99 -11.22 12.21
C ASN A 70 -14.71 -10.51 12.64
N GLN A 71 -14.64 -10.16 13.92
CA GLN A 71 -13.51 -9.48 14.52
C GLN A 71 -12.16 -10.15 14.19
N LYS A 72 -12.11 -11.49 14.15
CA LYS A 72 -10.88 -12.23 13.81
C LYS A 72 -10.38 -11.96 12.39
N ARG A 73 -11.29 -11.74 11.44
CA ARG A 73 -10.96 -11.43 10.04
C ARG A 73 -10.44 -10.00 9.92
N ASP A 74 -11.05 -9.08 10.65
CA ASP A 74 -10.64 -7.68 10.70
C ASP A 74 -9.27 -7.54 11.37
N ASP A 75 -9.01 -8.28 12.45
CA ASP A 75 -7.71 -8.34 13.13
C ASP A 75 -6.64 -8.93 12.20
N ALA A 76 -6.93 -10.04 11.51
CA ALA A 76 -5.99 -10.66 10.57
C ALA A 76 -5.67 -9.72 9.39
N PHE A 77 -6.67 -9.03 8.85
CA PHE A 77 -6.48 -8.00 7.84
C PHE A 77 -5.64 -6.84 8.37
N HIS A 78 -5.91 -6.36 9.58
CA HIS A 78 -5.16 -5.27 10.19
C HIS A 78 -3.68 -5.62 10.37
N VAL A 79 -3.37 -6.83 10.85
CA VAL A 79 -1.99 -7.32 10.96
C VAL A 79 -1.30 -7.39 9.59
N ALA A 80 -2.01 -7.90 8.58
CA ALA A 80 -1.50 -7.95 7.21
C ALA A 80 -1.26 -6.54 6.62
N TRP A 81 -2.16 -5.60 6.88
CA TRP A 81 -2.02 -4.21 6.45
C TRP A 81 -0.84 -3.50 7.12
N LEU A 82 -0.62 -3.74 8.42
CA LEU A 82 0.56 -3.24 9.10
C LEU A 82 1.86 -3.83 8.54
N HIS A 83 1.87 -5.13 8.22
CA HIS A 83 3.00 -5.77 7.54
C HIS A 83 3.24 -5.12 6.17
N HIS A 84 2.18 -4.87 5.41
CA HIS A 84 2.23 -4.24 4.10
C HIS A 84 2.84 -2.83 4.14
N VAL A 85 2.28 -1.95 4.97
CA VAL A 85 2.78 -0.58 5.18
C VAL A 85 4.23 -0.60 5.67
N ALA A 86 4.59 -1.51 6.58
CA ALA A 86 5.95 -1.62 7.10
C ALA A 86 6.98 -2.09 6.04
N HIS A 87 6.56 -2.75 4.96
CA HIS A 87 7.45 -3.21 3.88
C HIS A 87 7.47 -2.29 2.66
N ASN A 88 6.48 -1.41 2.52
CA ASN A 88 6.31 -0.56 1.35
C ASN A 88 6.34 0.92 1.78
N ASP A 89 7.48 1.55 1.56
CA ASP A 89 7.76 2.94 1.94
C ASP A 89 7.00 3.97 1.10
N HIS A 90 6.24 3.59 0.08
CA HIS A 90 5.32 4.53 -0.57
C HIS A 90 4.04 4.81 0.25
N HIS A 91 3.79 4.08 1.34
CA HIS A 91 2.78 4.45 2.33
C HIS A 91 3.37 5.47 3.30
N TRP A 92 2.73 6.63 3.45
CA TRP A 92 3.23 7.67 4.35
C TRP A 92 3.29 7.19 5.82
N GLU A 93 2.42 6.25 6.20
CA GLU A 93 2.41 5.59 7.50
C GLU A 93 3.73 4.86 7.81
N HIS A 94 4.49 4.44 6.78
CA HIS A 94 5.79 3.80 6.93
C HIS A 94 6.80 4.69 7.68
N PHE A 95 6.70 6.01 7.51
CA PHE A 95 7.61 6.97 8.12
C PHE A 95 7.19 7.40 9.52
N ILE A 96 6.13 6.79 10.07
CA ILE A 96 5.70 7.02 11.44
C ILE A 96 6.21 5.88 12.31
N SER A 97 7.18 6.20 13.16
CA SER A 97 7.77 5.25 14.10
C SER A 97 6.66 4.66 14.99
N ASN A 98 6.58 3.33 15.10
CA ASN A 98 5.57 2.62 15.88
C ASN A 98 4.12 3.04 15.54
N TYR A 99 3.80 3.26 14.25
CA TYR A 99 2.48 3.73 13.77
C TYR A 99 1.28 3.11 14.52
N ALA A 100 1.24 1.78 14.67
CA ALA A 100 0.14 1.08 15.34
C ALA A 100 -0.04 1.48 16.82
N GLN A 101 1.06 1.70 17.55
CA GLN A 101 1.02 2.08 18.97
C GLN A 101 0.80 3.58 19.13
N ILE A 102 1.36 4.38 18.23
CA ILE A 102 1.43 5.83 18.34
C ILE A 102 0.21 6.51 17.73
N ALA A 103 -0.51 5.90 16.79
CA ALA A 103 -1.75 6.46 16.23
C ALA A 103 -2.79 6.82 17.30
N LYS A 104 -2.86 6.05 18.41
CA LYS A 104 -3.74 6.35 19.55
C LYS A 104 -3.20 7.50 20.41
N GLN A 105 -1.87 7.60 20.55
CA GLN A 105 -1.22 8.67 21.32
C GLN A 105 -1.29 10.02 20.59
N ILE A 106 -0.98 10.05 19.28
CA ILE A 106 -1.09 11.25 18.43
C ILE A 106 -2.52 11.80 18.42
N ARG A 107 -3.54 10.94 18.40
CA ARG A 107 -4.95 11.37 18.45
C ARG A 107 -5.26 12.21 19.69
N ASN A 108 -4.66 11.87 20.83
CA ASN A 108 -4.88 12.55 22.10
C ASN A 108 -3.87 13.68 22.33
N HIS A 109 -2.70 13.61 21.69
CA HIS A 109 -1.55 14.49 21.87
C HIS A 109 -0.90 14.80 20.50
N PRO A 110 -1.56 15.61 19.65
CA PRO A 110 -1.09 15.89 18.29
C PRO A 110 0.27 16.59 18.24
N GLU A 111 0.67 17.29 19.31
CA GLU A 111 1.98 17.90 19.48
C GLU A 111 3.14 16.90 19.46
N LEU A 112 2.88 15.64 19.85
CA LEU A 112 3.89 14.59 19.87
C LEU A 112 4.18 14.01 18.49
N ALA A 113 3.33 14.28 17.49
CA ALA A 113 3.44 13.69 16.16
C ALA A 113 4.81 13.97 15.50
N GLN A 114 5.36 15.17 15.70
CA GLN A 114 6.62 15.59 15.11
C GLN A 114 7.81 14.72 15.57
N ASN A 115 7.75 14.16 16.78
CA ASN A 115 8.81 13.31 17.32
C ASN A 115 8.83 11.90 16.72
N PHE A 116 7.76 11.51 16.02
CA PHE A 116 7.59 10.14 15.50
C PHE A 116 7.53 10.09 13.97
N ILE A 117 7.34 11.22 13.31
CA ILE A 117 7.30 11.34 11.85
C ILE A 117 8.70 11.58 11.30
N ARG A 118 9.09 10.78 10.30
CA ARG A 118 10.27 11.01 9.47
C ARG A 118 9.83 11.61 8.14
N GLU A 119 10.72 12.37 7.52
CA GLU A 119 10.49 12.88 6.17
C GLU A 119 10.44 11.71 5.17
N MET A 120 9.42 11.72 4.30
CA MET A 120 9.27 10.77 3.22
C MET A 120 10.17 11.20 2.04
N PRO A 121 11.08 10.34 1.55
CA PRO A 121 11.91 10.64 0.40
C PRO A 121 11.10 10.88 -0.89
N ASP A 122 11.65 11.69 -1.80
CA ASP A 122 10.99 12.07 -3.06
C ASP A 122 10.61 10.86 -3.94
N ASP A 123 11.43 9.81 -3.99
CA ASP A 123 11.15 8.63 -4.80
C ASP A 123 9.98 7.81 -4.26
N ALA A 124 9.85 7.74 -2.94
CA ALA A 124 8.71 7.12 -2.26
C ALA A 124 7.43 7.96 -2.43
N LEU A 125 7.52 9.30 -2.30
CA LEU A 125 6.41 10.22 -2.56
C LEU A 125 5.92 10.11 -4.02
N LEU A 126 6.83 10.04 -4.98
CA LEU A 126 6.50 9.84 -6.39
C LEU A 126 5.80 8.50 -6.63
N GLU A 127 6.24 7.42 -5.98
CA GLU A 127 5.53 6.14 -6.05
C GLU A 127 4.14 6.22 -5.42
N MET A 128 3.97 6.93 -4.30
CA MET A 128 2.66 7.16 -3.68
C MET A 128 1.70 7.90 -4.61
N ILE A 129 2.19 8.90 -5.35
CA ILE A 129 1.39 9.61 -6.35
C ILE A 129 0.96 8.66 -7.48
N VAL A 130 1.89 7.83 -7.97
CA VAL A 130 1.59 6.80 -8.97
C VAL A 130 0.53 5.81 -8.45
N ASP A 131 0.66 5.37 -7.20
CA ASP A 131 -0.27 4.44 -6.55
C ASP A 131 -1.69 5.02 -6.49
N ASN A 132 -1.83 6.27 -6.05
CA ASN A 132 -3.13 6.97 -6.04
C ASN A 132 -3.76 7.07 -7.44
N VAL A 133 -2.96 7.41 -8.46
CA VAL A 133 -3.46 7.47 -9.84
C VAL A 133 -3.87 6.09 -10.34
N ALA A 134 -3.11 5.05 -10.03
CA ALA A 134 -3.43 3.67 -10.41
C ALA A 134 -4.69 3.15 -9.72
N ALA A 135 -4.84 3.40 -8.42
CA ALA A 135 -5.99 2.98 -7.61
C ALA A 135 -7.31 3.56 -8.13
N SER A 136 -7.30 4.77 -8.69
CA SER A 136 -8.49 5.39 -9.32
C SER A 136 -8.98 4.67 -10.59
N ARG A 137 -8.20 3.74 -11.13
CA ARG A 137 -8.45 3.03 -12.39
C ARG A 137 -8.60 1.51 -12.21
N SER A 138 -8.22 1.00 -11.04
CA SER A 138 -8.23 -0.43 -10.68
C SER A 138 -9.59 -0.95 -10.26
#